data_AF-B9GBZ5-F1
#
_entry.id   AF-B9GBZ5-F1
#
_cell.length_a   1.000
_cell.length_b   1.000
_cell.length_c   1.000
_cell.angle_alpha   90.00
_cell.angle_beta   90.00
_cell.angle_gamma   90.00
#
_symmetry.space_group_name_H-M   'P 1'
#
loop_
_entity.id
_entity.type
_entity.pdbx_description
1 polymer ?
#
loop_
_entity_poly.entity_id
_entity_poly.type
_entity_poly.pdbx_seq_one_letter_code
_entity_poly.pdbx_strand_id
1 'polypeptide(L)' 'MVQMVVEMGLCGWDDLRCMLRRLLALNAPRHHAAILTAFAEVCAQLAAPPAPAPPPPPQPTAAYHYHYYHY' A
#
# COMPACT_ATOMS: atom_id res chain seq x y z
N MET A 1 14.53 -1.32 -10.87
CA MET A 1 15.38 -1.12 -9.67
C MET A 1 14.62 -1.22 -8.35
N VAL A 2 13.38 -0.72 -8.24
CA VAL A 2 12.56 -0.82 -7.00
C VAL A 2 12.12 -2.26 -6.68
N GLN A 3 11.76 -3.04 -7.69
CA GLN A 3 11.38 -4.47 -7.51
C GLN A 3 12.52 -5.31 -6.92
N MET A 4 13.76 -5.07 -7.38
CA MET A 4 14.96 -5.71 -6.81
C MET A 4 15.18 -5.35 -5.33
N VAL A 5 14.87 -4.13 -4.88
CA VAL A 5 15.04 -3.71 -3.47
C VAL A 5 14.02 -4.38 -2.55
N VAL A 6 12.82 -4.68 -3.08
CA VAL A 6 11.77 -5.38 -2.34
C VAL A 6 12.06 -6.88 -2.27
N GLU A 7 12.57 -7.47 -3.36
CA GLU A 7 12.89 -8.91 -3.42
C GLU A 7 14.19 -9.30 -2.68
N MET A 8 15.19 -8.41 -2.57
CA MET A 8 16.51 -8.71 -1.99
C MET A 8 16.69 -8.30 -0.50
N GLY A 9 15.59 -8.06 0.21
CA GLY A 9 15.61 -7.96 1.67
C GLY A 9 15.54 -6.55 2.24
N LEU A 10 14.33 -6.01 2.27
CA LEU A 10 13.87 -5.31 3.47
C LEU A 10 12.93 -6.29 4.21
N CYS A 11 13.47 -7.41 4.67
CA CYS A 11 12.67 -8.52 5.22
C CYS A 11 12.18 -8.27 6.66
N GLY A 12 12.46 -7.12 7.25
CA GLY A 12 11.99 -6.79 8.59
C GLY A 12 11.99 -5.30 8.91
N TRP A 13 11.27 -4.96 9.98
CA TRP A 13 11.19 -3.59 10.51
C TRP A 13 12.54 -3.12 11.07
N ASP A 14 13.39 -4.05 11.50
CA ASP A 14 14.76 -3.78 11.97
C ASP A 14 15.71 -3.33 10.86
N ASP A 15 15.66 -3.94 9.68
CA ASP A 15 16.48 -3.54 8.53
C ASP A 15 16.12 -2.13 8.08
N LEU A 16 14.82 -1.81 8.06
CA LEU A 16 14.34 -0.49 7.73
C LEU A 16 14.81 0.56 8.75
N ARG A 17 14.75 0.22 10.05
CA ARG A 17 15.32 1.05 11.13
C ARG A 17 16.81 1.29 10.96
N CYS A 18 17.57 0.25 10.59
CA CYS A 18 19.01 0.35 10.36
C CYS A 18 19.31 1.29 9.17
N MET A 19 18.56 1.16 8.08
CA MET A 19 18.68 2.03 6.90
C MET A 19 18.37 3.49 7.24
N LEU A 20 17.29 3.77 7.97
CA LEU A 20 16.96 5.13 8.42
C LEU A 20 18.08 5.72 9.28
N ARG A 21 18.61 4.96 10.24
CA ARG A 21 19.74 5.40 11.08
C ARG A 21 20.98 5.71 10.26
N ARG A 22 21.29 4.89 9.25
CA ARG A 22 22.43 5.13 8.35
C ARG A 22 22.20 6.36 7.48
N LEU A 23 20.99 6.55 6.96
CA LEU A 23 20.62 7.76 6.21
C LEU A 23 20.78 9.03 7.04
N LEU A 24 20.30 9.03 8.29
CA LEU A 24 20.47 10.17 9.19
C LEU A 24 21.95 10.41 9.52
N ALA A 25 22.74 9.37 9.78
CA ALA A 25 24.17 9.50 10.07
C ALA A 25 24.97 10.04 8.88
N LEU A 26 24.58 9.71 7.64
CA LEU A 26 25.26 10.16 6.42
C LEU A 26 24.83 11.56 5.97
N ASN A 27 23.77 12.13 6.55
CA ASN A 27 23.23 13.43 6.17
C ASN A 27 23.42 14.47 7.26
N ALA A 28 23.64 15.73 6.86
CA ALA A 28 23.68 16.85 7.80
C ALA A 28 22.32 17.01 8.54
N PRO A 29 22.32 17.45 9.81
CA PRO A 29 21.10 17.59 10.62
C PRO A 29 19.97 18.39 9.95
N ARG A 30 20.33 19.39 9.13
CA ARG A 30 19.38 20.19 8.33
C ARG A 30 18.50 19.37 7.37
N HIS A 31 18.93 18.18 6.97
CA HIS A 31 18.17 17.32 6.06
C HIS A 31 17.38 16.22 6.79
N HIS A 32 17.61 16.04 8.10
CA HIS A 32 16.98 14.96 8.88
C HIS A 32 15.47 15.07 8.90
N ALA A 33 14.93 16.29 9.02
CA ALA A 33 13.49 16.52 9.00
C ALA A 33 12.85 16.06 7.68
N ALA A 34 13.45 16.41 6.53
CA ALA A 34 12.96 16.00 5.22
C ALA A 34 13.03 14.47 5.04
N ILE A 35 14.12 13.84 5.50
CA ILE A 35 14.28 12.39 5.47
C ILE A 35 13.20 11.70 6.30
N LEU A 36 12.95 12.16 7.54
CA LEU A 36 11.94 11.59 8.42
C LEU A 36 10.52 11.77 7.88
N THR A 37 10.20 12.93 7.30
CA THR A 37 8.89 13.19 6.67
C THR A 37 8.66 12.23 5.51
N ALA A 38 9.60 12.12 4.58
CA ALA A 38 9.48 11.20 3.44
C ALA A 38 9.33 9.74 3.92
N PHE A 39 10.06 9.35 4.96
CA PHE A 39 9.96 8.02 5.54
C PHE A 39 8.58 7.76 6.16
N ALA A 40 8.04 8.73 6.91
CA ALA A 40 6.72 8.62 7.53
C ALA A 40 5.61 8.52 6.48
N GLU A 41 5.70 9.27 5.38
CA GLU A 41 4.73 9.20 4.28
C GLU A 41 4.71 7.81 3.62
N VAL A 42 5.88 7.21 3.39
CA VAL A 42 5.98 5.85 2.85
C VAL A 42 5.40 4.84 3.84
N CYS A 43 5.68 4.98 5.14
CA CYS A 43 5.10 4.12 6.17
C CYS A 43 3.58 4.23 6.23
N ALA A 44 3.03 5.44 6.10
CA ALA A 44 1.59 5.67 6.09
C ALA A 44 0.91 5.04 4.87
N GLN A 45 1.55 5.11 3.69
CA GLN A 45 1.05 4.45 2.48
C GLN A 45 1.06 2.92 2.59
N LEU A 46 2.11 2.36 3.21
CA LEU A 46 2.20 0.91 3.46
C LEU A 46 1.20 0.41 4.51
N ALA A 47 0.90 1.24 5.51
CA ALA A 47 -0.08 0.92 6.56
C ALA A 47 -1.53 1.20 6.15
N ALA A 48 -1.76 1.94 5.07
CA ALA A 48 -3.09 2.24 4.59
C ALA A 48 -3.79 0.95 4.11
N PRO A 49 -5.03 0.68 4.55
CA PRO A 49 -5.78 -0.45 4.02
C PRO A 49 -6.06 -0.24 2.52
N PRO A 50 -6.17 -1.33 1.73
CA PRO A 50 -6.59 -1.22 0.35
C PRO A 50 -7.97 -0.55 0.30
N ALA A 51 -8.16 0.35 -0.68
CA ALA A 51 -9.42 1.05 -0.86
C ALA A 51 -10.59 0.05 -0.95
N PRO A 52 -11.76 0.35 -0.37
CA PRO A 52 -12.90 -0.53 -0.44
C PRO A 52 -13.27 -0.77 -1.91
N ALA A 53 -13.46 -2.03 -2.28
CA ALA A 53 -13.89 -2.38 -3.62
C ALA A 53 -15.24 -1.70 -3.93
N PRO A 54 -15.47 -1.23 -5.17
CA PRO A 54 -16.76 -0.67 -5.55
C PRO A 54 -17.87 -1.71 -5.30
N PRO A 55 -19.09 -1.26 -4.91
CA PRO A 55 -20.20 -2.17 -4.69
C PRO A 55 -20.44 -3.00 -5.95
N PRO A 56 -20.74 -4.31 -5.82
CA PRO A 56 -21.03 -5.15 -6.97
C PRO A 56 -22.21 -4.55 -7.75
N PRO A 57 -22.20 -4.62 -9.09
CA PRO A 57 -23.33 -4.17 -9.89
C PRO A 57 -24.61 -4.90 -9.45
N PRO A 58 -25.78 -4.24 -9.51
CA PRO A 58 -27.05 -4.86 -9.15
C PRO A 58 -27.24 -6.14 -9.95
N GLN A 59 -27.25 -7.27 -9.26
CA GLN A 59 -27.49 -8.57 -9.86
C GLN A 59 -28.95 -8.60 -10.35
N PRO A 60 -29.22 -8.94 -11.63
CA PRO A 60 -30.58 -9.10 -12.09
C PRO A 60 -31.25 -10.21 -11.28
N THR A 61 -32.25 -9.83 -10.50
CA THR A 61 -33.14 -10.75 -9.79
C THR A 61 -33.74 -11.74 -10.79
N ALA A 62 -33.63 -13.04 -10.49
CA ALA A 62 -34.11 -14.15 -11.32
C ALA A 62 -35.64 -14.13 -11.58
N ALA A 63 -36.36 -13.11 -11.11
CA ALA A 63 -37.80 -12.93 -11.34
C ALA A 63 -38.16 -12.79 -12.84
N TYR A 64 -37.25 -12.33 -13.69
CA TYR A 64 -37.52 -12.19 -15.13
C TYR A 64 -37.51 -13.52 -15.91
N HIS A 65 -36.95 -14.59 -15.35
CA HIS A 65 -36.85 -15.87 -16.07
C HIS A 65 -38.15 -16.70 -16.03
N TYR A 66 -39.03 -16.45 -15.06
CA TYR A 66 -40.32 -17.16 -14.98
C TYR A 66 -41.36 -16.66 -15.97
N HIS A 67 -41.24 -15.43 -16.48
CA HIS A 67 -42.27 -14.82 -17.31
C HIS A 67 -42.11 -15.07 -18.83
N TYR A 68 -40.97 -15.62 -19.26
CA TYR A 68 -40.70 -15.87 -20.69
C TYR A 68 -41.06 -17.30 -21.16
N TYR A 69 -41.32 -18.24 -20.24
CA TYR A 69 -41.69 -19.62 -20.57
C TYR A 69 -43.19 -19.93 -20.37
N HIS A 70 -44.03 -18.90 -20.20
CA HIS A 70 -45.45 -19.07 -19.89
C HIS A 70 -46.37 -18.44 -20.96
N TYR A 71 -46.04 -18.63 -22.24
CA TYR A 71 -46.94 -18.44 -23.38
C TYR A 71 -46.75 -19.53 -24.42
#